data_AF-A0A937V964-F1
#
_entry.id   AF-A0A937V964-F1
#
_cell.length_a   1.000
_cell.length_b   1.000
_cell.length_c   1.000
_cell.angle_alpha   90.00
_cell.angle_beta   90.00
_cell.angle_gamma   90.00
#
_symmetry.space_group_name_H-M   'P 1'
#
loop_
_entity.id
_entity.type
_entity.pdbx_description
1 polymer ?
#
loop_
_entity_poly.entity_id
_entity_poly.type
_entity_poly.pdbx_seq_one_letter_code
_entity_poly.pdbx_strand_id
1 'polypeptide(L)'
;MTFFDVLDLLGYVLRFLGSLVFGVGAGWLTVRLVKQEGVAWQLLVAVYLGLLASFVLLGHWVAGGATLGSFGLGAGAAILIWGMIRPKAKVEEEEPAHTEFRRRK
;
A
#
# COMPACT_ATOMS: atom_id res chain seq x y z
N MET A 1 28.28 29.64 0.35
CA MET A 1 27.83 28.26 0.14
C MET A 1 29.01 27.48 -0.39
N THR A 2 29.48 26.54 0.41
CA THR A 2 30.56 25.64 0.02
C THR A 2 29.99 24.52 -0.85
N PHE A 3 30.85 23.86 -1.65
CA PHE A 3 30.45 22.71 -2.47
C PHE A 3 29.80 21.59 -1.63
N PHE A 4 30.21 21.44 -0.37
CA PHE A 4 29.65 20.49 0.59
C PHE A 4 28.21 20.82 0.99
N ASP A 5 27.85 22.10 1.13
CA ASP A 5 26.47 22.51 1.45
C ASP A 5 25.47 22.10 0.36
N VAL A 6 25.90 22.17 -0.91
CA VAL A 6 25.07 21.77 -2.06
C VAL A 6 24.87 20.26 -2.09
N LEU A 7 25.92 19.50 -1.79
CA LEU A 7 25.86 18.03 -1.68
C LEU A 7 24.94 17.60 -0.54
N ASP A 8 25.00 18.26 0.62
CA ASP A 8 24.12 17.98 1.75
C ASP A 8 22.65 18.25 1.40
N LEU A 9 22.37 19.40 0.75
CA LEU A 9 21.01 19.71 0.28
C LEU A 9 20.49 18.66 -0.70
N LEU A 10 21.33 18.23 -1.65
CA LEU A 10 20.98 17.18 -2.60
C LEU A 10 20.71 15.85 -1.88
N GLY A 11 21.51 15.52 -0.87
CA GLY A 11 21.33 14.34 -0.02
C GLY A 11 20.01 14.36 0.74
N TYR A 12 19.61 15.51 1.27
CA TYR A 12 18.31 15.67 1.94
C TYR A 12 17.13 15.48 0.97
N VAL A 13 17.19 16.09 -0.22
CA VAL A 13 16.14 15.95 -1.23
C VAL A 13 16.05 14.50 -1.71
N LEU A 14 17.19 13.85 -1.96
CA LEU A 14 17.22 12.46 -2.41
C LEU A 14 16.72 11.50 -1.33
N ARG A 15 17.04 11.76 -0.04
CA ARG A 15 16.46 11.02 1.08
C ARG A 15 14.96 11.17 1.15
N PHE A 16 14.44 12.38 0.98
CA PHE A 16 12.99 12.63 0.98
C PHE A 16 12.30 11.92 -0.18
N LEU A 17 12.81 12.06 -1.41
CA LEU A 17 12.25 11.37 -2.58
C LEU A 17 12.36 9.84 -2.45
N GLY A 18 13.51 9.33 -2.00
CA GLY A 18 13.74 7.90 -1.84
C GLY A 18 12.79 7.28 -0.83
N SER A 19 12.61 7.92 0.33
CA SER A 19 11.65 7.47 1.35
C SER A 19 10.20 7.59 0.91
N LEU A 20 9.85 8.63 0.14
CA LEU A 20 8.51 8.78 -0.46
C LEU A 20 8.21 7.63 -1.43
N VAL A 21 9.10 7.39 -2.41
CA VAL A 21 8.92 6.33 -3.41
C VAL A 21 8.94 4.95 -2.76
N PHE A 22 9.84 4.73 -1.79
CA PHE A 22 9.88 3.49 -1.02
C PHE A 22 8.58 3.28 -0.21
N GLY A 23 8.05 4.34 0.39
CA GLY A 23 6.74 4.32 1.06
C GLY A 23 5.62 3.92 0.11
N VAL A 24 5.54 4.56 -1.07
CA VAL A 24 4.54 4.21 -2.10
C VAL A 24 4.66 2.75 -2.51
N GLY A 25 5.88 2.26 -2.74
CA GLY A 25 6.13 0.86 -3.10
C GLY A 25 5.70 -0.12 -2.00
N ALA A 26 6.03 0.18 -0.75
CA ALA A 26 5.63 -0.63 0.40
C ALA A 26 4.10 -0.66 0.56
N GLY A 27 3.43 0.49 0.49
CA GLY A 27 1.97 0.57 0.58
C GLY A 27 1.26 -0.13 -0.58
N TRP A 28 1.78 0.00 -1.80
CA TRP A 28 1.25 -0.71 -2.96
C TRP A 28 1.40 -2.23 -2.83
N LEU A 29 2.57 -2.71 -2.39
CA LEU A 29 2.82 -4.14 -2.14
C LEU A 29 1.84 -4.68 -1.09
N THR A 30 1.63 -3.93 -0.01
CA THR A 30 0.65 -4.27 1.02
C THR A 30 -0.75 -4.44 0.45
N VAL A 31 -1.24 -3.47 -0.32
CA VAL A 31 -2.57 -3.56 -0.94
C VAL A 31 -2.67 -4.76 -1.89
N ARG A 32 -1.63 -5.00 -2.69
CA ARG A 32 -1.62 -6.09 -3.68
C ARG A 32 -1.72 -7.46 -3.02
N LEU A 33 -0.98 -7.68 -1.92
CA LEU A 33 -0.99 -8.95 -1.20
C LEU A 33 -2.27 -9.12 -0.36
N VAL A 34 -2.82 -8.04 0.19
CA VAL A 34 -4.08 -8.08 0.94
C VAL A 34 -5.27 -8.39 0.02
N LYS A 35 -5.25 -7.89 -1.22
CA LYS A 35 -6.33 -8.11 -2.21
C LYS A 35 -6.26 -9.47 -2.90
N GLN A 36 -5.22 -10.27 -2.66
CA GLN A 36 -5.06 -11.56 -3.31
C GLN A 36 -5.92 -12.61 -2.58
N GLU A 37 -6.88 -13.18 -3.28
CA GLU A 37 -7.76 -14.22 -2.74
C GLU A 37 -6.97 -15.51 -2.48
N GLY A 38 -7.31 -16.21 -1.39
CA GLY A 38 -6.64 -17.45 -1.00
C GLY A 38 -5.28 -17.28 -0.31
N VAL A 39 -4.92 -16.06 0.08
CA VAL A 39 -3.67 -15.80 0.83
C VAL A 39 -3.77 -16.34 2.26
N ALA A 40 -2.72 -17.08 2.67
CA ALA A 40 -2.58 -17.57 4.04
C ALA A 40 -2.49 -16.39 5.03
N TRP A 41 -3.17 -16.51 6.18
CA TRP A 41 -3.21 -15.47 7.20
C TRP A 41 -1.82 -15.08 7.71
N GLN A 42 -0.85 -16.00 7.70
CA GLN A 42 0.54 -15.70 8.08
C GLN A 42 1.17 -14.66 7.15
N LEU A 43 0.86 -14.71 5.84
CA LEU A 43 1.40 -13.77 4.88
C LEU A 43 0.82 -12.37 5.10
N LEU A 44 -0.48 -12.28 5.40
CA LEU A 44 -1.14 -11.02 5.78
C LEU A 44 -0.45 -10.38 6.99
N VAL A 45 -0.21 -11.16 8.06
CA VAL A 45 0.50 -10.68 9.25
C VAL A 45 1.93 -10.25 8.92
N ALA A 46 2.66 -11.04 8.13
CA ALA A 46 4.02 -10.71 7.73
C ALA A 46 4.09 -9.40 6.92
N VAL A 47 3.11 -9.13 6.07
CA VAL A 47 3.03 -7.90 5.27
C VAL A 47 2.78 -6.68 6.16
N TYR A 48 1.86 -6.77 7.12
CA TYR A 48 1.62 -5.68 8.08
C TYR A 48 2.85 -5.43 8.97
N LEU A 49 3.45 -6.49 9.50
CA LEU A 49 4.68 -6.39 10.29
C LEU A 49 5.84 -5.85 9.47
N GLY A 50 5.97 -6.24 8.20
CA GLY A 50 6.99 -5.71 7.30
C GLY A 50 6.83 -4.21 7.04
N LEU A 51 5.59 -3.73 6.87
CA LEU A 51 5.30 -2.30 6.71
C LEU A 51 5.67 -1.51 7.97
N LEU A 52 5.29 -2.00 9.15
CA LEU A 52 5.60 -1.36 10.43
C LEU A 52 7.11 -1.43 10.75
N ALA A 53 7.75 -2.57 10.49
CA ALA A 53 9.19 -2.73 10.67
C ALA A 53 9.95 -1.75 9.76
N SER A 54 9.51 -1.57 8.51
CA SER A 54 10.09 -0.59 7.58
C SER A 54 9.94 0.84 8.11
N PHE A 55 8.77 1.18 8.66
CA PHE A 55 8.53 2.49 9.28
C PHE A 55 9.50 2.75 10.45
N VAL A 56 9.66 1.76 11.34
CA VAL A 56 10.53 1.86 12.52
C VAL A 56 12.01 1.92 12.12
N LEU A 57 12.44 1.10 11.16
CA LEU A 57 13.83 1.08 10.68
C LEU A 57 14.22 2.44 10.09
N LEU A 58 13.36 3.03 9.27
CA LEU A 58 13.61 4.35 8.68
C LEU A 58 13.68 5.44 9.75
N GLY A 59 12.84 5.36 10.79
CA GLY A 59 12.87 6.30 11.91
C GLY A 59 14.09 6.19 12.81
N HIS A 60 14.64 4.98 12.95
CA HIS A 60 15.83 4.75 13.76
C HIS A 60 17.12 5.11 13.01
N TRP A 61 17.23 4.76 11.72
CA TRP A 61 18.46 4.90 10.95
C TRP A 61 18.63 6.24 10.24
N VAL A 62 17.54 6.98 10.01
CA VAL A 62 17.61 8.25 9.28
C VAL A 62 17.27 9.41 10.20
N ALA A 63 18.26 10.27 10.46
CA ALA A 63 18.06 11.51 11.19
C ALA A 63 17.23 12.49 10.34
N GLY A 64 16.03 12.84 10.83
CA GLY A 64 15.17 13.85 10.24
C GLY A 64 13.70 13.41 10.13
N GLY A 65 12.78 14.20 10.70
CA GLY A 65 11.34 13.91 10.64
C GLY A 65 10.76 13.88 9.21
N ALA A 66 11.43 14.55 8.27
CA ALA A 66 11.00 14.62 6.88
C ALA A 66 10.99 13.24 6.19
N THR A 67 11.92 12.33 6.53
CA THR A 67 12.01 10.99 5.92
C THR A 67 10.99 10.01 6.49
N LEU A 68 10.62 10.19 7.76
CA LEU A 68 9.54 9.42 8.37
C LEU A 68 8.18 9.84 7.79
N GLY A 69 7.99 11.16 7.66
CA GLY A 69 6.79 11.77 7.11
C GLY A 69 6.58 11.42 5.64
N SER A 70 7.62 11.48 4.79
CA SER A 70 7.54 11.08 3.38
C SER A 70 7.24 9.61 3.20
N PHE A 71 7.87 8.72 3.99
CA PHE A 71 7.55 7.30 3.94
C PHE A 71 6.09 7.04 4.34
N GLY A 72 5.64 7.63 5.45
CA GLY A 72 4.25 7.53 5.90
C GLY A 72 3.25 8.10 4.89
N LEU A 73 3.55 9.26 4.30
CA LEU A 73 2.74 9.85 3.24
C LEU A 73 2.71 8.98 1.99
N GLY A 74 3.84 8.43 1.56
CA GLY A 74 3.93 7.55 0.40
C GLY A 74 3.13 6.26 0.62
N ALA A 75 3.36 5.58 1.74
CA ALA A 75 2.67 4.34 2.09
C ALA A 75 1.17 4.57 2.30
N GLY A 76 0.80 5.61 3.04
CA GLY A 76 -0.59 5.98 3.28
C GLY A 76 -1.32 6.37 2.00
N ALA A 77 -0.72 7.22 1.16
CA ALA A 77 -1.30 7.59 -0.13
C ALA A 77 -1.49 6.36 -1.03
N ALA A 78 -0.52 5.45 -1.08
CA ALA A 78 -0.65 4.23 -1.86
C ALA A 78 -1.77 3.32 -1.35
N ILE A 79 -1.87 3.14 -0.03
CA ILE A 79 -2.95 2.35 0.57
C ILE A 79 -4.31 2.98 0.30
N LEU A 80 -4.45 4.30 0.38
CA LEU A 80 -5.73 4.97 0.12
C LEU A 80 -6.10 4.89 -1.37
N ILE A 81 -5.19 5.26 -2.27
CA ILE A 81 -5.44 5.28 -3.72
C ILE A 81 -5.76 3.86 -4.22
N TRP A 82 -4.87 2.89 -3.96
CA TRP A 82 -5.06 1.54 -4.50
C TRP A 82 -5.95 0.66 -3.63
N GLY A 83 -6.08 0.92 -2.33
CA GLY A 83 -6.95 0.17 -1.43
C GLY A 83 -8.42 0.47 -1.68
N MET A 84 -8.79 1.75 -1.85
CA MET A 84 -10.18 2.16 -2.06
C MET A 84 -10.73 1.80 -3.45
N ILE A 85 -9.88 1.69 -4.47
CA ILE A 85 -10.31 1.25 -5.80
C ILE A 85 -10.62 -0.25 -5.72
N ARG A 86 -11.89 -0.58 -5.42
CA ARG A 86 -12.44 -1.92 -5.62
C ARG A 86 -12.61 -2.13 -7.13
N PRO A 87 -12.02 -3.16 -7.75
CA PRO A 87 -12.54 -3.61 -9.04
C PRO A 87 -14.01 -3.95 -8.82
N LYS A 88 -14.90 -3.28 -9.56
CA LYS A 88 -16.33 -3.59 -9.60
C LYS A 88 -16.43 -5.11 -9.74
N ALA A 89 -17.03 -5.76 -8.74
CA ALA A 89 -17.45 -7.14 -8.87
C ALA A 89 -18.18 -7.24 -10.21
N LYS A 90 -17.72 -8.16 -11.08
CA LYS A 90 -18.57 -8.65 -12.15
C LYS A 90 -19.85 -9.09 -11.44
N VAL A 91 -20.92 -8.34 -11.68
CA VAL A 91 -22.26 -8.79 -11.35
C VAL A 91 -22.46 -10.01 -12.24
N GLU A 92 -22.32 -11.19 -11.65
CA GLU A 92 -22.90 -12.42 -12.17
C GLU A 92 -24.39 -12.14 -12.34
N GLU A 93 -24.78 -11.90 -13.58
CA GLU A 93 -26.16 -12.00 -14.03
C GLU A 93 -26.46 -13.51 -14.19
N GLU A 94 -26.38 -14.26 -13.10
CA GLU A 94 -27.13 -15.51 -12.95
C GLU A 94 -28.44 -15.12 -12.27
N GLU A 95 -29.40 -14.73 -13.11
CA GLU A 95 -30.79 -14.64 -12.71
C GLU A 95 -31.29 -16.07 -12.43
N PRO A 96 -31.60 -16.43 -11.17
CA PRO A 96 -32.18 -17.72 -10.89
C PRO A 96 -33.62 -17.68 -11.41
N ALA A 97 -33.89 -18.40 -12.50
CA ALA A 97 -35.23 -18.63 -13.01
C ALA A 97 -36.08 -19.23 -11.88
N HIS A 98 -36.83 -18.33 -11.26
CA HIS A 98 -37.72 -18.57 -10.15
C HIS A 98 -38.72 -19.67 -10.55
N THR A 99 -38.73 -20.74 -9.77
CA THR A 99 -39.89 -21.56 -9.44
C THR A 99 -41.23 -21.01 -9.94
N GLU A 100 -41.74 -21.56 -11.05
CA GLU A 100 -43.18 -21.68 -11.29
C GLU A 100 -43.58 -23.14 -11.12
N PHE A 101 -43.99 -23.43 -9.89
CA PHE A 101 -44.77 -24.60 -9.55
C PHE A 101 -46.12 -24.52 -10.30
N ARG A 102 -46.57 -25.65 -10.85
CA ARG A 102 -48.00 -26.00 -11.03
C ARG A 102 -48.76 -25.30 -12.18
N ARG A 103 -48.72 -25.92 -13.37
CA ARG A 103 -49.90 -26.22 -14.21
C ARG A 103 -49.50 -26.95 -15.49
N ARG A 104 -49.82 -28.25 -15.59
CA ARG A 104 -50.56 -28.82 -16.73
C ARG A 104 -51.08 -30.21 -16.35
N LYS A 105 -52.39 -30.35 -16.58
CA LYS A 105 -53.17 -31.58 -16.58
C LYS A 105 -52.74 -32.47 -17.73
#